data_AF-A0AA42LPW9-F1
#
_entry.id   AF-A0AA42LPW9-F1
#
_cell.length_a   1.000
_cell.length_b   1.000
_cell.length_c   1.000
_cell.angle_alpha   90.00
_cell.angle_beta   90.00
_cell.angle_gamma   90.00
#
_symmetry.space_group_name_H-M   'P 1'
#
loop_
_entity.id
_entity.type
_entity.pdbx_description
1 polymer ?
#
loop_
_entity_poly.entity_id
_entity_poly.type
_entity_poly.pdbx_seq_one_letter_code
_entity_poly.pdbx_strand_id
1 'polypeptide(L)'
;MTELALEVDDIQGHVLVGFGGGHEILLGLRFRPGSVAAGKAALLSCIDWVTPARASVAAREMRRSGISGAGPTPDMGKAGMSISFSHPGLQLLGPFAGPQDIFFRQGAFESASSLGDEVAEDGLPRDWQVGGDADSTPHVFLVLAATSLEVVESAEVSLMTLLSAQLDTIYRRYGRRLQCEREHFGFVDGISQPAPRGDVGVTPLIDREYASDHPMSPDYARPGQPLVWPGQFLFGYPSQQAESHDPGADLGGGDLLLRNGSLLVFRQLRQDVAAFTAAMKQLARDFTDAGLAIDEATAAAWCVGRWPDGTPVSVSPQGPSDAISGDSYRRNGFLFRSKLDAAVLTDRKGIAHPFPGSPHDRLGKSCPLFSHIRKVNPRDLGPDQGGSGVTLKSQMLRRGIPYGPDWTGTADGEDRGLLFLAYQTSIENQFHRLMTLWVNNPSAPHGQGIDPVIGAPQGGRVLTRMPADNRNYNATLPGRWVTATGAGYFFAPGIQALKAILTQ
;
A
#
# COMPACT_ATOMS: atom_id res chain seq x y z
N MET A 1 -9.80 -18.00 -20.06
CA MET A 1 -11.05 -17.35 -19.61
C MET A 1 -10.99 -15.89 -19.98
N THR A 2 -12.09 -15.32 -20.44
CA THR A 2 -12.22 -13.88 -20.69
C THR A 2 -12.26 -13.14 -19.35
N GLU A 3 -11.43 -12.11 -19.20
CA GLU A 3 -11.48 -11.27 -18.00
C GLU A 3 -12.73 -10.39 -18.02
N LEU A 4 -13.17 -9.94 -16.84
CA LEU A 4 -14.36 -9.10 -16.71
C LEU A 4 -14.05 -7.67 -17.12
N ALA A 5 -14.96 -7.04 -17.87
CA ALA A 5 -14.90 -5.61 -18.09
C ALA A 5 -15.15 -4.87 -16.77
N LEU A 6 -14.20 -4.04 -16.34
CA LEU A 6 -14.32 -3.23 -15.14
C LEU A 6 -15.10 -1.95 -15.46
N GLU A 7 -16.00 -1.55 -14.57
CA GLU A 7 -16.79 -0.32 -14.66
C GLU A 7 -15.93 0.90 -14.27
N VAL A 8 -14.85 1.14 -15.00
CA VAL A 8 -13.83 2.14 -14.67
C VAL A 8 -14.31 3.59 -14.68
N ASP A 9 -15.48 3.86 -15.24
CA ASP A 9 -16.13 5.18 -15.16
C ASP A 9 -16.86 5.39 -13.84
N ASP A 10 -17.18 4.31 -13.12
CA ASP A 10 -17.83 4.36 -11.82
C ASP A 10 -16.86 4.15 -10.66
N ILE A 11 -15.75 3.43 -10.88
CA ILE A 11 -14.75 3.22 -9.83
C ILE A 11 -13.95 4.52 -9.60
N GLN A 12 -13.75 4.94 -8.34
CA GLN A 12 -12.89 6.08 -8.04
C GLN A 12 -11.42 5.78 -8.37
N GLY A 13 -10.74 6.73 -9.01
CA GLY A 13 -9.44 6.49 -9.65
C GLY A 13 -8.27 6.24 -8.70
N HIS A 14 -8.36 6.66 -7.44
CA HIS A 14 -7.33 6.38 -6.44
C HIS A 14 -7.28 4.87 -6.08
N VAL A 15 -8.42 4.18 -6.16
CA VAL A 15 -8.60 2.79 -5.74
C VAL A 15 -7.76 1.84 -6.60
N LEU A 16 -8.02 1.78 -7.91
CA LEU A 16 -7.45 0.74 -8.78
C LEU A 16 -6.00 0.96 -9.22
N VAL A 17 -5.66 2.15 -9.72
CA VAL A 17 -4.33 2.44 -10.27
C VAL A 17 -3.61 3.62 -9.61
N GLY A 18 -4.32 4.37 -8.76
CA GLY A 18 -3.79 5.58 -8.11
C GLY A 18 -3.75 6.78 -9.07
N PHE A 19 -3.65 7.99 -8.53
CA PHE A 19 -3.54 9.19 -9.35
C PHE A 19 -2.15 9.33 -9.98
N GLY A 20 -1.10 8.86 -9.28
CA GLY A 20 0.28 8.92 -9.73
C GLY A 20 0.81 10.36 -9.83
N GLY A 21 0.28 11.26 -8.99
CA GLY A 21 0.78 12.61 -8.79
C GLY A 21 2.07 12.63 -7.99
N GLY A 22 2.81 13.73 -8.07
CA GLY A 22 4.00 13.97 -7.24
C GLY A 22 3.65 14.60 -5.89
N HIS A 23 2.43 15.12 -5.75
CA HIS A 23 1.97 15.91 -4.62
C HIS A 23 0.55 15.47 -4.24
N GLU A 24 0.30 15.24 -2.95
CA GLU A 24 -1.01 14.88 -2.42
C GLU A 24 -1.37 15.70 -1.18
N ILE A 25 -2.64 16.07 -1.05
CA ILE A 25 -3.21 16.67 0.15
C ILE A 25 -4.34 15.75 0.63
N LEU A 26 -4.21 15.28 1.87
CA LEU A 26 -5.21 14.49 2.57
C LEU A 26 -6.01 15.40 3.50
N LEU A 27 -7.34 15.37 3.41
CA LEU A 27 -8.23 16.15 4.27
C LEU A 27 -9.18 15.23 5.01
N GLY A 28 -9.22 15.36 6.34
CA GLY A 28 -10.25 14.77 7.19
C GLY A 28 -11.23 15.85 7.61
N LEU A 29 -12.48 15.69 7.22
CA LEU A 29 -13.56 16.64 7.49
C LEU A 29 -14.62 16.03 8.41
N ARG A 30 -15.20 16.88 9.27
CA ARG A 30 -16.33 16.52 10.15
C ARG A 30 -17.50 17.45 9.88
N PHE A 31 -18.71 16.90 9.77
CA PHE A 31 -19.92 17.72 9.68
C PHE A 31 -20.11 18.56 10.94
N ARG A 32 -20.42 19.84 10.77
CA ARG A 32 -20.86 20.69 11.87
C ARG A 32 -22.19 20.19 12.44
N PRO A 33 -22.42 20.34 13.75
CA PRO A 33 -23.72 20.06 14.35
C PRO A 33 -24.86 20.74 13.57
N GLY A 34 -25.91 19.98 13.24
CA GLY A 34 -27.06 20.47 12.47
C GLY A 34 -26.81 20.77 10.99
N SER A 35 -25.59 20.58 10.47
CA SER A 35 -25.23 20.94 9.09
C SER A 35 -25.19 19.76 8.11
N VAL A 36 -25.59 18.56 8.54
CA VAL A 36 -25.47 17.33 7.71
C VAL A 36 -26.20 17.47 6.36
N ALA A 37 -27.45 17.94 6.34
CA ALA A 37 -28.21 18.09 5.10
C ALA A 37 -27.55 19.09 4.12
N ALA A 38 -27.12 20.25 4.62
CA ALA A 38 -26.41 21.25 3.82
C ALA A 38 -25.02 20.73 3.38
N GLY A 39 -24.34 19.99 4.23
CA GLY A 39 -23.05 19.37 3.93
C GLY A 39 -23.16 18.28 2.86
N LYS A 40 -24.26 17.51 2.84
CA LYS A 40 -24.58 16.58 1.75
C LYS A 40 -24.73 17.31 0.42
N ALA A 41 -25.51 18.39 0.40
CA ALA A 41 -25.66 19.22 -0.79
C ALA A 41 -24.31 19.81 -1.25
N ALA A 42 -23.47 20.26 -0.32
CA ALA A 42 -22.14 20.78 -0.63
C ALA A 42 -21.21 19.71 -1.24
N LEU A 43 -21.16 18.50 -0.66
CA LEU A 43 -20.41 17.37 -1.22
C LEU A 43 -20.96 16.92 -2.59
N LEU A 44 -22.29 16.96 -2.76
CA LEU A 44 -22.91 16.64 -4.04
C LEU A 44 -22.52 17.66 -5.11
N SER A 45 -22.36 18.94 -4.75
CA SER A 45 -21.94 19.99 -5.69
C SER A 45 -20.53 19.81 -6.27
N CYS A 46 -19.67 19.05 -5.60
CA CYS A 46 -18.32 18.72 -6.07
C CYS A 46 -18.19 17.28 -6.60
N ILE A 47 -19.28 16.55 -6.81
CA ILE A 47 -19.23 15.14 -7.21
C ILE A 47 -18.56 14.91 -8.56
N ASP A 48 -18.71 15.84 -9.51
CA ASP A 48 -18.08 15.75 -10.83
C ASP A 48 -16.58 16.09 -10.79
N TRP A 49 -16.04 16.43 -9.61
CA TRP A 49 -14.60 16.55 -9.39
C TRP A 49 -13.99 15.20 -9.02
N VAL A 50 -14.79 14.22 -8.58
CA VAL A 50 -14.32 12.87 -8.27
C VAL A 50 -13.79 12.23 -9.54
N THR A 51 -12.53 11.82 -9.49
CA THR A 51 -11.80 11.34 -10.66
C THR A 51 -12.10 9.86 -10.88
N PRO A 52 -12.67 9.45 -12.02
CA PRO A 52 -12.92 8.04 -12.32
C PRO A 52 -11.63 7.29 -12.65
N ALA A 53 -11.63 5.98 -12.45
CA ALA A 53 -10.51 5.10 -12.75
C ALA A 53 -10.10 5.13 -14.22
N ARG A 54 -11.04 5.38 -15.14
CA ARG A 54 -10.72 5.58 -16.57
C ARG A 54 -9.68 6.69 -16.76
N ALA A 55 -9.86 7.82 -16.07
CA ALA A 55 -8.93 8.96 -16.17
C ALA A 55 -7.55 8.60 -15.59
N SER A 56 -7.52 7.92 -14.43
CA SER A 56 -6.26 7.48 -13.83
C SER A 56 -5.52 6.43 -14.66
N VAL A 57 -6.24 5.50 -15.29
CA VAL A 57 -5.67 4.50 -16.22
C VAL A 57 -5.05 5.21 -17.41
N ALA A 58 -5.78 6.13 -18.05
CA ALA A 58 -5.26 6.92 -19.17
C ALA A 58 -3.99 7.71 -18.78
N ALA A 59 -4.00 8.39 -17.63
CA ALA A 59 -2.83 9.13 -17.13
C ALA A 59 -1.62 8.22 -16.88
N ARG A 60 -1.84 7.00 -16.35
CA ARG A 60 -0.77 6.01 -16.17
C ARG A 60 -0.18 5.54 -17.48
N GLU A 61 -1.01 5.26 -18.49
CA GLU A 61 -0.53 4.87 -19.81
C GLU A 61 0.28 5.97 -20.49
N MET A 62 -0.15 7.25 -20.35
CA MET A 62 0.65 8.39 -20.83
C MET A 62 2.03 8.43 -20.16
N ARG A 63 2.10 8.29 -18.83
CA ARG A 63 3.38 8.24 -18.09
C ARG A 63 4.29 7.09 -18.54
N ARG A 64 3.73 5.88 -18.77
CA ARG A 64 4.48 4.70 -19.21
C ARG A 64 4.99 4.84 -20.65
N SER A 65 4.25 5.52 -21.52
CA SER A 65 4.61 5.63 -22.94
C SER A 65 5.92 6.37 -23.19
N GLY A 66 6.36 7.19 -22.23
CA GLY A 66 7.70 7.75 -22.16
C GLY A 66 8.09 8.59 -23.36
N ILE A 67 7.77 9.89 -23.32
CA ILE A 67 8.79 10.86 -23.73
C ILE A 67 9.96 10.63 -22.75
N SER A 68 10.85 9.70 -23.08
CA SER A 68 12.01 9.32 -22.28
C SER A 68 12.96 10.51 -22.23
N GLY A 69 13.09 11.15 -21.06
CA GLY A 69 14.00 12.28 -20.85
C GLY A 69 13.34 13.67 -20.70
N ALA A 70 12.02 13.78 -20.60
CA ALA A 70 11.34 15.03 -20.26
C ALA A 70 10.60 14.88 -18.92
N GLY A 71 10.46 15.98 -18.18
CA GLY A 71 9.85 16.04 -16.84
C GLY A 71 8.36 15.59 -16.78
N PRO A 72 7.66 15.87 -15.67
CA PRO A 72 6.27 15.47 -15.49
C PRO A 72 5.43 15.93 -16.69
N THR A 73 4.74 14.98 -17.35
CA THR A 73 3.74 15.28 -18.37
C THR A 73 2.73 16.29 -17.82
N PRO A 74 2.20 17.21 -18.66
CA PRO A 74 1.28 18.23 -18.18
C PRO A 74 0.10 17.53 -17.53
N ASP A 75 -0.13 17.89 -16.27
CA ASP A 75 -1.48 17.95 -15.74
C ASP A 75 -2.38 18.52 -16.84
N MET A 76 -3.58 17.99 -17.04
CA MET A 76 -4.63 18.76 -17.73
C MET A 76 -5.12 19.91 -16.82
N GLY A 77 -4.20 20.51 -16.04
CA GLY A 77 -4.40 21.53 -15.01
C GLY A 77 -5.32 21.13 -13.86
N LYS A 78 -5.58 19.84 -13.60
CA LYS A 78 -6.63 19.43 -12.66
C LYS A 78 -6.16 18.33 -11.72
N ALA A 79 -6.22 18.62 -10.42
CA ALA A 79 -5.99 17.64 -9.38
C ALA A 79 -7.01 16.48 -9.46
N GLY A 80 -6.52 15.26 -9.29
CA GLY A 80 -7.35 14.09 -9.03
C GLY A 80 -7.98 14.19 -7.64
N MET A 81 -9.23 13.74 -7.50
CA MET A 81 -9.96 13.73 -6.22
C MET A 81 -10.63 12.38 -5.97
N SER A 82 -10.54 11.90 -4.73
CA SER A 82 -11.37 10.80 -4.22
C SER A 82 -12.05 11.18 -2.90
N ILE A 83 -13.26 10.67 -2.68
CA ILE A 83 -14.05 10.85 -1.46
C ILE A 83 -14.31 9.50 -0.81
N SER A 84 -14.12 9.43 0.50
CA SER A 84 -14.42 8.26 1.32
C SER A 84 -15.05 8.67 2.65
N PHE A 85 -15.77 7.75 3.29
CA PHE A 85 -16.48 8.00 4.55
C PHE A 85 -16.08 7.00 5.61
N SER A 86 -15.91 7.46 6.85
CA SER A 86 -15.80 6.54 7.98
C SER A 86 -17.17 5.93 8.28
N HIS A 87 -17.22 4.88 9.09
CA HIS A 87 -18.50 4.33 9.53
C HIS A 87 -19.42 5.38 10.19
N PRO A 88 -19.00 6.18 11.20
CA PRO A 88 -19.85 7.22 11.76
C PRO A 88 -20.25 8.28 10.72
N GLY A 89 -19.34 8.64 9.81
CA GLY A 89 -19.66 9.54 8.70
C GLY A 89 -20.78 9.00 7.81
N LEU A 90 -20.73 7.72 7.46
CA LEU A 90 -21.75 7.07 6.65
C LEU A 90 -23.11 6.98 7.36
N GLN A 91 -23.12 6.70 8.67
CA GLN A 91 -24.34 6.66 9.48
C GLN A 91 -25.05 8.01 9.57
N LEU A 92 -24.30 9.12 9.55
CA LEU A 92 -24.90 10.46 9.49
C LEU A 92 -25.59 10.74 8.14
N LEU A 93 -25.14 10.10 7.07
CA LEU A 93 -25.66 10.32 5.72
C LEU A 93 -26.96 9.56 5.45
N GLY A 94 -27.26 8.52 6.22
CA GLY A 94 -28.49 7.74 6.09
C GLY A 94 -28.35 6.33 6.67
N PRO A 95 -29.45 5.56 6.72
CA PRO A 95 -29.50 4.20 7.29
C PRO A 95 -28.93 3.16 6.32
N PHE A 96 -27.71 3.39 5.82
CA PHE A 96 -27.03 2.48 4.90
C PHE A 96 -26.40 1.32 5.68
N ALA A 97 -26.66 0.09 5.23
CA ALA A 97 -26.04 -1.10 5.83
C ALA A 97 -24.50 -1.04 5.74
N GLY A 98 -23.99 -0.48 4.64
CA GLY A 98 -22.57 -0.24 4.38
C GLY A 98 -21.72 -1.52 4.43
N PRO A 99 -20.38 -1.37 4.41
CA PRO A 99 -19.48 -2.51 4.61
C PRO A 99 -19.70 -3.17 5.97
N GLN A 100 -19.67 -4.50 5.98
CA GLN A 100 -19.89 -5.32 7.18
C GLN A 100 -18.60 -5.62 7.97
N ASP A 101 -17.45 -5.18 7.46
CA ASP A 101 -16.14 -5.39 8.08
C ASP A 101 -16.11 -4.80 9.51
N ILE A 102 -15.70 -5.62 10.47
CA ILE A 102 -15.77 -5.28 11.90
C ILE A 102 -14.86 -4.10 12.25
N PHE A 103 -13.66 -4.05 11.67
CA PHE A 103 -12.70 -2.98 11.93
C PHE A 103 -13.17 -1.67 11.34
N PHE A 104 -13.70 -1.68 10.12
CA PHE A 104 -14.32 -0.49 9.52
C PHE A 104 -15.41 0.11 10.42
N ARG A 105 -16.27 -0.73 10.99
CA ARG A 105 -17.39 -0.31 11.86
C ARG A 105 -16.95 0.25 13.19
N GLN A 106 -15.95 -0.39 13.80
CA GLN A 106 -15.41 0.00 15.10
C GLN A 106 -14.53 1.24 15.02
N GLY A 107 -13.84 1.44 13.89
CA GLY A 107 -12.89 2.53 13.71
C GLY A 107 -11.44 2.09 13.98
N ALA A 108 -10.49 2.93 13.56
CA ALA A 108 -9.08 2.56 13.57
C ALA A 108 -8.45 2.54 14.96
N PHE A 109 -8.92 3.38 15.89
CA PHE A 109 -8.40 3.46 17.26
C PHE A 109 -8.57 2.14 18.02
N GLU A 110 -9.66 1.40 17.80
CA GLU A 110 -9.89 0.07 18.40
C GLU A 110 -8.86 -0.97 17.97
N SER A 111 -8.20 -0.77 16.82
CA SER A 111 -7.14 -1.65 16.35
C SER A 111 -5.77 -1.33 16.95
N ALA A 112 -5.56 -0.13 17.52
CA ALA A 112 -4.24 0.41 17.85
C ALA A 112 -3.37 -0.55 18.65
N SER A 113 -3.89 -1.05 19.78
CA SER A 113 -3.18 -2.00 20.65
C SER A 113 -2.79 -3.28 19.90
N SER A 114 -3.73 -3.87 19.15
CA SER A 114 -3.47 -5.11 18.38
C SER A 114 -2.44 -4.92 17.27
N LEU A 115 -2.34 -3.72 16.70
CA LEU A 115 -1.33 -3.36 15.69
C LEU A 115 0.06 -3.07 16.30
N GLY A 116 0.18 -3.05 17.64
CA GLY A 116 1.41 -2.72 18.34
C GLY A 116 1.65 -1.21 18.50
N ASP A 117 0.62 -0.38 18.30
CA ASP A 117 0.71 1.05 18.55
C ASP A 117 0.72 1.36 20.05
N GLU A 118 1.27 2.52 20.40
CA GLU A 118 1.31 2.98 21.79
C GLU A 118 -0.09 3.44 22.21
N VAL A 119 -0.58 2.92 23.33
CA VAL A 119 -1.91 3.21 23.88
C VAL A 119 -1.83 3.75 25.31
N ALA A 120 -2.79 4.57 25.69
CA ALA A 120 -2.99 5.04 27.06
C ALA A 120 -3.63 3.94 27.92
N GLU A 121 -3.86 4.22 29.21
CA GLU A 121 -4.44 3.25 30.16
C GLU A 121 -5.88 2.84 29.80
N ASP A 122 -6.61 3.71 29.10
CA ASP A 122 -7.94 3.45 28.57
C ASP A 122 -7.95 2.60 27.29
N GLY A 123 -6.77 2.24 26.77
CA GLY A 123 -6.60 1.46 25.54
C GLY A 123 -6.65 2.29 24.25
N LEU A 124 -6.91 3.59 24.31
CA LEU A 124 -6.90 4.47 23.15
C LEU A 124 -5.45 4.82 22.74
N PRO A 125 -5.18 5.01 21.44
CA PRO A 125 -3.85 5.37 20.96
C PRO A 125 -3.36 6.70 21.54
N ARG A 126 -2.08 6.75 21.91
CA ARG A 126 -1.42 7.99 22.35
C ARG A 126 -1.05 8.85 21.16
N ASP A 127 -1.25 10.16 21.29
CA ASP A 127 -0.75 11.20 20.39
C ASP A 127 -1.15 11.05 18.91
N TRP A 128 -2.24 10.32 18.62
CA TRP A 128 -2.79 10.29 17.27
C TRP A 128 -3.44 11.63 16.95
N GLN A 129 -2.93 12.29 15.90
CA GLN A 129 -3.43 13.56 15.39
C GLN A 129 -4.81 13.42 14.72
N VAL A 130 -5.19 12.20 14.32
CA VAL A 130 -6.46 11.89 13.67
C VAL A 130 -6.87 10.44 13.94
N GLY A 131 -8.16 10.23 14.16
CA GLY A 131 -8.79 8.92 14.37
C GLY A 131 -8.30 8.19 15.61
N GLY A 132 -7.87 8.94 16.64
CA GLY A 132 -7.50 8.38 17.94
C GLY A 132 -8.70 8.02 18.82
N ASP A 133 -9.88 8.52 18.48
CA ASP A 133 -11.16 8.25 19.10
C ASP A 133 -12.30 8.61 18.11
N ALA A 134 -13.55 8.56 18.57
CA ALA A 134 -14.73 8.89 17.75
C ALA A 134 -14.81 10.38 17.35
N ASP A 135 -14.25 11.30 18.13
CA ASP A 135 -14.36 12.75 17.88
C ASP A 135 -13.27 13.26 16.93
N SER A 136 -12.08 12.68 17.01
CA SER A 136 -10.96 12.89 16.11
C SER A 136 -11.05 12.05 14.82
N THR A 137 -12.04 11.16 14.69
CA THR A 137 -12.30 10.41 13.45
C THR A 137 -13.04 11.28 12.42
N PRO A 138 -12.48 11.49 11.22
CA PRO A 138 -13.16 12.24 10.16
C PRO A 138 -14.44 11.53 9.70
N HIS A 139 -15.49 12.29 9.43
CA HIS A 139 -16.69 11.76 8.78
C HIS A 139 -16.44 11.54 7.29
N VAL A 140 -15.72 12.47 6.66
CA VAL A 140 -15.35 12.45 5.24
C VAL A 140 -13.83 12.54 5.15
N PHE A 141 -13.23 11.70 4.30
CA PHE A 141 -11.81 11.70 4.02
C PHE A 141 -11.58 11.87 2.52
N LEU A 142 -10.85 12.92 2.18
CA LEU A 142 -10.59 13.35 0.81
C LEU A 142 -9.11 13.17 0.50
N VAL A 143 -8.82 12.68 -0.70
CA VAL A 143 -7.47 12.66 -1.28
C VAL A 143 -7.49 13.56 -2.50
N LEU A 144 -6.63 14.56 -2.50
CA LEU A 144 -6.34 15.40 -3.66
C LEU A 144 -4.93 15.10 -4.12
N ALA A 145 -4.72 14.91 -5.43
CA ALA A 145 -3.39 14.62 -5.98
C ALA A 145 -3.14 15.35 -7.29
N ALA A 146 -1.95 15.92 -7.45
CA ALA A 146 -1.56 16.57 -8.69
C ALA A 146 -0.08 16.35 -9.01
N THR A 147 0.32 16.77 -10.21
CA THR A 147 1.73 16.71 -10.63
C THR A 147 2.57 17.87 -10.07
N SER A 148 1.93 18.96 -9.64
CA SER A 148 2.57 20.12 -9.00
C SER A 148 1.89 20.51 -7.70
N LEU A 149 2.65 21.15 -6.80
CA LEU A 149 2.14 21.67 -5.53
C LEU A 149 1.04 22.72 -5.75
N GLU A 150 1.26 23.65 -6.69
CA GLU A 150 0.32 24.73 -7.00
C GLU A 150 -1.07 24.22 -7.40
N VAL A 151 -1.13 23.18 -8.24
CA VAL A 151 -2.41 22.61 -8.72
C VAL A 151 -3.17 21.94 -7.57
N VAL A 152 -2.49 21.19 -6.70
CA VAL A 152 -3.17 20.52 -5.58
C VAL A 152 -3.64 21.51 -4.51
N GLU A 153 -2.86 22.57 -4.23
CA GLU A 153 -3.27 23.63 -3.30
C GLU A 153 -4.44 24.46 -3.86
N SER A 154 -4.42 24.78 -5.16
CA SER A 154 -5.54 25.47 -5.82
C SER A 154 -6.83 24.64 -5.77
N ALA A 155 -6.72 23.32 -6.00
CA ALA A 155 -7.85 22.42 -5.89
C ALA A 155 -8.39 22.33 -4.46
N GLU A 156 -7.52 22.30 -3.44
CA GLU A 156 -7.92 22.37 -2.04
C GLU A 156 -8.69 23.65 -1.74
N VAL A 157 -8.16 24.82 -2.10
CA VAL A 157 -8.82 26.11 -1.85
C VAL A 157 -10.20 26.16 -2.49
N SER A 158 -10.31 25.69 -3.73
CA SER A 158 -11.57 25.64 -4.47
C SER A 158 -12.59 24.72 -3.78
N LEU A 159 -12.14 23.57 -3.30
CA LEU A 159 -12.98 22.61 -2.58
C LEU A 159 -13.43 23.16 -1.22
N MET A 160 -12.51 23.73 -0.45
CA MET A 160 -12.82 24.27 0.88
C MET A 160 -13.70 25.53 0.82
N THR A 161 -13.71 26.26 -0.29
CA THR A 161 -14.68 27.33 -0.54
C THR A 161 -16.12 26.81 -0.54
N LEU A 162 -16.35 25.59 -1.02
CA LEU A 162 -17.67 24.95 -1.07
C LEU A 162 -18.04 24.26 0.26
N LEU A 163 -17.04 23.69 0.96
CA LEU A 163 -17.30 22.78 2.07
C LEU A 163 -17.19 23.43 3.46
N SER A 164 -16.34 24.46 3.62
CA SER A 164 -15.92 24.97 4.95
C SER A 164 -17.04 25.64 5.78
N ALA A 165 -18.16 25.97 5.15
CA ALA A 165 -19.32 26.48 5.85
C ALA A 165 -20.10 25.37 6.59
N GLN A 166 -20.04 24.12 6.11
CA GLN A 166 -20.82 22.99 6.67
C GLN A 166 -19.95 21.90 7.30
N LEU A 167 -18.67 21.83 6.93
CA LEU A 167 -17.72 20.87 7.44
C LEU A 167 -16.48 21.56 8.03
N ASP A 168 -16.05 21.10 9.20
CA ASP A 168 -14.78 21.50 9.81
C ASP A 168 -13.65 20.60 9.33
N THR A 169 -12.51 21.20 9.01
CA THR A 169 -11.28 20.46 8.73
C THR A 169 -10.63 20.09 10.05
N ILE A 170 -10.66 18.80 10.40
CA ILE A 170 -10.04 18.28 11.63
C ILE A 170 -8.68 17.64 11.36
N TYR A 171 -8.38 17.38 10.09
CA TYR A 171 -7.10 16.84 9.66
C TYR A 171 -6.73 17.39 8.29
N ARG A 172 -5.48 17.82 8.13
CA ARG A 172 -4.88 18.19 6.84
C ARG A 172 -3.44 17.72 6.82
N ARG A 173 -3.05 17.02 5.76
CA ARG A 173 -1.64 16.61 5.60
C ARG A 173 -1.21 16.63 4.14
N TYR A 174 -0.04 17.21 3.92
CA TYR A 174 0.60 17.29 2.61
C TYR A 174 1.67 16.21 2.49
N GLY A 175 1.58 15.42 1.43
CA GLY A 175 2.58 14.45 1.02
C GLY A 175 3.21 14.82 -0.31
N ARG A 176 4.47 14.39 -0.50
CA ARG A 176 5.19 14.53 -1.76
C ARG A 176 6.03 13.30 -2.06
N ARG A 177 6.22 13.05 -3.34
CA ARG A 177 7.20 12.08 -3.81
C ARG A 177 8.61 12.59 -3.54
N LEU A 178 9.45 11.78 -2.90
CA LEU A 178 10.87 12.10 -2.74
C LEU A 178 11.64 11.76 -4.02
N GLN A 179 12.87 12.28 -4.10
CA GLN A 179 13.76 11.98 -5.21
C GLN A 179 14.00 10.47 -5.34
N CYS A 180 14.16 10.01 -6.59
CA CYS A 180 14.41 8.61 -6.92
C CYS A 180 13.34 7.64 -6.38
N GLU A 181 12.11 8.10 -6.15
CA GLU A 181 10.98 7.27 -5.70
C GLU A 181 11.22 6.60 -4.33
N ARG A 182 12.03 7.24 -3.48
CA ARG A 182 12.40 6.73 -2.16
C ARG A 182 11.42 7.11 -1.05
N GLU A 183 11.40 6.33 0.02
CA GLU A 183 10.87 6.74 1.33
C GLU A 183 11.99 7.30 2.23
N HIS A 184 11.66 7.74 3.44
CA HIS A 184 12.60 8.51 4.28
C HIS A 184 13.79 7.70 4.82
N PHE A 185 13.71 6.38 4.92
CA PHE A 185 14.87 5.52 5.23
C PHE A 185 15.80 5.31 4.01
N GLY A 186 15.45 5.85 2.84
CA GLY A 186 16.28 5.88 1.65
C GLY A 186 16.05 4.74 0.65
N PHE A 187 15.01 3.93 0.83
CA PHE A 187 14.70 2.79 -0.05
C PHE A 187 13.67 3.16 -1.11
N VAL A 188 13.86 2.70 -2.35
CA VAL A 188 12.83 2.79 -3.39
C VAL A 188 11.58 2.01 -2.97
N ASP A 189 10.42 2.69 -2.95
CA ASP A 189 9.11 2.07 -2.68
C ASP A 189 8.26 1.99 -3.96
N GLY A 190 7.09 1.36 -3.88
CA GLY A 190 6.13 1.24 -4.98
C GLY A 190 6.45 0.15 -6.00
N ILE A 191 7.50 -0.67 -5.78
CA ILE A 191 7.97 -1.70 -6.74
C ILE A 191 6.96 -2.85 -6.90
N SER A 192 6.48 -3.41 -5.79
CA SER A 192 5.67 -4.63 -5.78
C SER A 192 4.21 -4.32 -5.43
N GLN A 193 3.33 -4.58 -6.39
CA GLN A 193 1.87 -4.50 -6.28
C GLN A 193 1.25 -5.71 -6.97
N PRO A 194 0.16 -6.30 -6.45
CA PRO A 194 -0.60 -7.29 -7.20
C PRO A 194 -1.15 -6.69 -8.51
N ALA A 195 -1.45 -7.54 -9.49
CA ALA A 195 -2.10 -7.12 -10.73
C ALA A 195 -3.59 -7.52 -10.71
N PRO A 196 -4.51 -6.58 -10.45
CA PRO A 196 -5.93 -6.87 -10.60
C PRO A 196 -6.23 -7.33 -12.03
N ARG A 197 -6.96 -8.44 -12.16
CA ARG A 197 -7.56 -8.88 -13.43
C ARG A 197 -8.67 -7.92 -13.83
N GLY A 198 -8.94 -7.84 -15.12
CA GLY A 198 -10.04 -7.10 -15.68
C GLY A 198 -9.64 -6.29 -16.90
N ASP A 199 -10.62 -6.04 -17.76
CA ASP A 199 -10.48 -5.28 -18.99
C ASP A 199 -11.01 -3.85 -18.82
N VAL A 200 -10.32 -2.92 -19.47
CA VAL A 200 -10.74 -1.54 -19.66
C VAL A 200 -11.09 -1.37 -21.13
N GLY A 201 -12.36 -1.53 -21.45
CA GLY A 201 -12.83 -1.63 -22.85
C GLY A 201 -12.40 -2.95 -23.46
N VAL A 202 -11.49 -2.91 -24.44
CA VAL A 202 -10.97 -4.10 -25.15
C VAL A 202 -9.52 -4.43 -24.76
N THR A 203 -8.99 -3.76 -23.73
CA THR A 203 -7.60 -3.89 -23.33
C THR A 203 -7.48 -4.26 -21.86
N PRO A 204 -6.54 -5.14 -21.46
CA PRO A 204 -6.33 -5.45 -20.06
C PRO A 204 -5.98 -4.21 -19.22
N LEU A 205 -6.48 -4.16 -17.99
CA LEU A 205 -6.11 -3.15 -16.99
C LEU A 205 -4.60 -3.20 -16.70
N ILE A 206 -4.04 -4.40 -16.60
CA ILE A 206 -2.61 -4.64 -16.42
C ILE A 206 -2.15 -5.49 -17.59
N ASP A 207 -1.08 -5.07 -18.28
CA ASP A 207 -0.55 -5.79 -19.44
C ASP A 207 -0.16 -7.23 -19.08
N ARG A 208 -0.39 -8.14 -20.03
CA ARG A 208 0.00 -9.56 -19.95
C ARG A 208 1.27 -9.71 -20.78
N GLU A 209 2.41 -9.81 -20.11
CA GLU A 209 3.73 -9.70 -20.76
C GLU A 209 4.39 -11.06 -20.98
N TYR A 210 3.90 -12.12 -20.35
CA TYR A 210 4.21 -13.48 -20.75
C TYR A 210 3.46 -13.86 -22.03
N ALA A 211 4.09 -14.68 -22.88
CA ALA A 211 3.40 -15.35 -23.98
C ALA A 211 2.22 -16.19 -23.45
N SER A 212 1.13 -16.29 -24.22
CA SER A 212 -0.11 -16.94 -23.79
C SER A 212 0.03 -18.45 -23.50
N ASP A 213 1.05 -19.09 -24.06
CA ASP A 213 1.40 -20.50 -23.85
C ASP A 213 2.45 -20.70 -22.75
N HIS A 214 3.01 -19.61 -22.19
CA HIS A 214 3.99 -19.69 -21.13
C HIS A 214 3.32 -20.19 -19.83
N PRO A 215 3.93 -21.12 -19.07
CA PRO A 215 3.32 -21.72 -17.88
C PRO A 215 2.93 -20.73 -16.77
N MET A 216 3.62 -19.58 -16.69
CA MET A 216 3.33 -18.54 -15.70
C MET A 216 2.20 -17.58 -16.12
N SER A 217 1.81 -17.59 -17.40
CA SER A 217 0.81 -16.64 -17.94
C SER A 217 -0.58 -16.71 -17.30
N PRO A 218 -1.08 -17.86 -16.79
CA PRO A 218 -2.36 -17.89 -16.10
C PRO A 218 -2.33 -17.11 -14.78
N ASP A 219 -1.18 -17.06 -14.11
CA ASP A 219 -1.02 -16.58 -12.74
C ASP A 219 -0.32 -15.23 -12.62
N TYR A 220 0.45 -14.83 -13.61
CA TYR A 220 1.31 -13.66 -13.50
C TYR A 220 1.16 -12.76 -14.72
N ALA A 221 1.01 -11.46 -14.46
CA ALA A 221 1.03 -10.44 -15.51
C ALA A 221 2.43 -10.36 -16.14
N ARG A 222 3.45 -10.43 -15.29
CA ARG A 222 4.89 -10.40 -15.61
C ARG A 222 5.66 -11.04 -14.45
N PRO A 223 6.98 -11.31 -14.57
CA PRO A 223 7.74 -11.96 -13.50
C PRO A 223 7.51 -11.34 -12.11
N GLY A 224 7.08 -12.19 -11.16
CA GLY A 224 6.84 -11.83 -9.76
C GLY A 224 5.68 -10.85 -9.50
N GLN A 225 4.84 -10.55 -10.51
CA GLN A 225 3.60 -9.79 -10.35
C GLN A 225 2.37 -10.70 -10.53
N PRO A 226 1.80 -11.23 -9.44
CA PRO A 226 0.68 -12.18 -9.52
C PRO A 226 -0.61 -11.48 -9.94
N LEU A 227 -1.44 -12.24 -10.65
CA LEU A 227 -2.78 -11.89 -11.07
C LEU A 227 -3.77 -12.20 -9.96
N VAL A 228 -4.60 -11.24 -9.64
CA VAL A 228 -5.57 -11.33 -8.55
C VAL A 228 -6.93 -10.90 -9.06
N TRP A 229 -7.97 -11.67 -8.77
CA TRP A 229 -9.33 -11.26 -9.14
C TRP A 229 -9.73 -9.96 -8.42
N PRO A 230 -10.38 -9.01 -9.13
CA PRO A 230 -10.59 -7.64 -8.66
C PRO A 230 -11.47 -7.55 -7.41
N GLY A 231 -12.30 -8.57 -7.12
CA GLY A 231 -13.09 -8.67 -5.89
C GLY A 231 -12.26 -8.66 -4.60
N GLN A 232 -10.96 -8.91 -4.68
CA GLN A 232 -10.04 -8.75 -3.56
C GLN A 232 -9.83 -7.29 -3.13
N PHE A 233 -10.14 -6.34 -4.03
CA PHE A 233 -9.93 -4.89 -3.83
C PHE A 233 -11.18 -4.04 -4.12
N LEU A 234 -12.16 -4.58 -4.86
CA LEU A 234 -13.39 -3.89 -5.22
C LEU A 234 -14.61 -4.73 -4.85
N PHE A 235 -15.62 -4.14 -4.24
CA PHE A 235 -16.91 -4.81 -4.10
C PHE A 235 -17.66 -4.87 -5.45
N GLY A 236 -18.48 -5.89 -5.64
CA GLY A 236 -19.24 -6.15 -6.87
C GLY A 236 -18.48 -6.92 -7.94
N TYR A 237 -17.39 -7.58 -7.57
CA TYR A 237 -16.59 -8.40 -8.45
C TYR A 237 -16.18 -9.72 -7.78
N PRO A 238 -15.88 -10.77 -8.57
CA PRO A 238 -15.36 -12.02 -8.03
C PRO A 238 -14.05 -11.83 -7.27
N SER A 239 -13.97 -12.42 -6.08
CA SER A 239 -12.78 -12.45 -5.22
C SER A 239 -11.75 -13.49 -5.69
N GLN A 240 -10.57 -13.47 -5.08
CA GLN A 240 -9.54 -14.48 -5.34
C GLN A 240 -9.83 -15.76 -4.54
N GLN A 241 -9.90 -16.91 -5.22
CA GLN A 241 -9.86 -18.22 -4.55
C GLN A 241 -8.42 -18.58 -4.16
N ALA A 242 -8.25 -19.24 -3.01
CA ALA A 242 -6.95 -19.76 -2.65
C ALA A 242 -6.60 -20.95 -3.55
N GLU A 243 -5.33 -21.05 -3.98
CA GLU A 243 -4.81 -22.14 -4.82
C GLU A 243 -5.54 -22.36 -6.16
N SER A 244 -6.23 -21.35 -6.70
CA SER A 244 -6.95 -21.47 -7.97
C SER A 244 -6.83 -20.21 -8.81
N HIS A 245 -6.74 -20.40 -10.13
CA HIS A 245 -6.79 -19.31 -11.11
C HIS A 245 -8.24 -18.85 -11.37
N ASP A 246 -9.22 -19.65 -10.98
CA ASP A 246 -10.64 -19.39 -11.21
C ASP A 246 -11.18 -18.31 -10.26
N PRO A 247 -12.22 -17.57 -10.69
CA PRO A 247 -12.83 -16.54 -9.88
C PRO A 247 -13.55 -17.13 -8.65
N GLY A 248 -13.48 -16.41 -7.54
CA GLY A 248 -14.20 -16.68 -6.30
C GLY A 248 -15.61 -16.14 -6.29
N ALA A 249 -16.19 -16.03 -5.09
CA ALA A 249 -17.49 -15.41 -4.90
C ALA A 249 -17.42 -13.90 -5.19
N ASP A 250 -18.49 -13.35 -5.75
CA ASP A 250 -18.70 -11.90 -5.85
C ASP A 250 -18.92 -11.32 -4.45
N LEU A 251 -18.02 -10.45 -4.00
CA LEU A 251 -18.12 -9.81 -2.70
C LEU A 251 -18.96 -8.54 -2.80
N GLY A 252 -20.12 -8.52 -2.17
CA GLY A 252 -20.98 -7.35 -2.12
C GLY A 252 -21.80 -7.08 -3.39
N GLY A 253 -21.77 -7.95 -4.40
CA GLY A 253 -22.50 -7.78 -5.67
C GLY A 253 -24.02 -7.64 -5.58
N GLY A 254 -24.62 -7.99 -4.43
CA GLY A 254 -26.05 -7.77 -4.19
C GLY A 254 -26.42 -6.38 -3.68
N ASP A 255 -25.45 -5.59 -3.19
CA ASP A 255 -25.68 -4.25 -2.64
C ASP A 255 -25.13 -3.17 -3.59
N LEU A 256 -26.04 -2.44 -4.23
CA LEU A 256 -25.70 -1.36 -5.17
C LEU A 256 -24.88 -0.23 -4.52
N LEU A 257 -24.96 -0.06 -3.19
CA LEU A 257 -24.18 0.95 -2.47
C LEU A 257 -22.73 0.48 -2.22
N LEU A 258 -22.47 -0.82 -2.31
CA LEU A 258 -21.12 -1.38 -2.21
C LEU A 258 -20.43 -1.47 -3.56
N ARG A 259 -21.17 -1.75 -4.65
CA ARG A 259 -20.62 -1.95 -6.00
C ARG A 259 -19.58 -0.88 -6.37
N ASN A 260 -18.46 -1.34 -6.94
CA ASN A 260 -17.32 -0.50 -7.35
C ASN A 260 -16.61 0.27 -6.22
N GLY A 261 -17.03 0.07 -4.97
CA GLY A 261 -16.38 0.65 -3.80
C GLY A 261 -15.25 -0.21 -3.25
N SER A 262 -14.49 0.36 -2.32
CA SER A 262 -13.40 -0.29 -1.60
C SER A 262 -13.30 0.25 -0.19
N LEU A 263 -12.87 -0.59 0.76
CA LEU A 263 -12.37 -0.11 2.04
C LEU A 263 -10.98 0.51 1.85
N LEU A 264 -10.74 1.63 2.53
CA LEU A 264 -9.49 2.37 2.58
C LEU A 264 -8.95 2.33 4.01
N VAL A 265 -7.73 1.83 4.16
CA VAL A 265 -6.94 2.00 5.38
C VAL A 265 -6.02 3.19 5.18
N PHE A 266 -6.07 4.15 6.11
CA PHE A 266 -5.14 5.26 6.22
C PHE A 266 -4.33 5.14 7.50
N ARG A 267 -3.02 5.38 7.42
CA ARG A 267 -2.09 5.43 8.55
C ARG A 267 -1.09 6.56 8.35
N GLN A 268 -0.95 7.44 9.33
CA GLN A 268 0.15 8.39 9.41
C GLN A 268 1.30 7.75 10.18
N LEU A 269 2.36 7.36 9.48
CA LEU A 269 3.50 6.64 10.04
C LEU A 269 4.69 7.58 10.09
N ARG A 270 5.00 8.14 11.27
CA ARG A 270 6.20 8.95 11.48
C ARG A 270 7.43 8.05 11.38
N GLN A 271 8.46 8.52 10.67
CA GLN A 271 9.71 7.80 10.45
C GLN A 271 10.87 8.56 11.07
N ASP A 272 11.52 7.97 12.07
CA ASP A 272 12.75 8.49 12.68
C ASP A 272 13.98 7.94 11.95
N VAL A 273 14.49 8.73 11.01
CA VAL A 273 15.58 8.31 10.12
C VAL A 273 16.90 8.15 10.89
N ALA A 274 17.12 9.02 11.89
CA ALA A 274 18.31 8.95 12.73
C ALA A 274 18.30 7.69 13.60
N ALA A 275 17.16 7.36 14.21
CA ALA A 275 17.00 6.14 15.01
C ALA A 275 17.13 4.88 14.14
N PHE A 276 16.54 4.86 12.94
CA PHE A 276 16.71 3.74 12.01
C PHE A 276 18.18 3.54 11.64
N THR A 277 18.87 4.61 11.25
CA THR A 277 20.30 4.57 10.89
C THR A 277 21.16 4.06 12.05
N ALA A 278 20.93 4.56 13.27
CA ALA A 278 21.63 4.10 14.46
C ALA A 278 21.35 2.62 14.76
N ALA A 279 20.10 2.17 14.58
CA ALA A 279 19.70 0.79 14.77
C ALA A 279 20.39 -0.15 13.76
N MET A 280 20.53 0.25 12.48
CA MET A 280 21.23 -0.56 11.48
C MET A 280 22.73 -0.69 11.77
N LYS A 281 23.36 0.38 12.27
CA LYS A 281 24.75 0.35 12.76
C LYS A 281 24.92 -0.62 13.93
N GLN A 282 23.98 -0.60 14.87
CA GLN A 282 24.03 -1.52 16.01
C GLN A 282 23.80 -2.97 15.56
N LEU A 283 22.83 -3.20 14.68
CA LEU A 283 22.54 -4.53 14.15
C LEU A 283 23.74 -5.17 13.46
N ALA A 284 24.49 -4.39 12.67
CA ALA A 284 25.70 -4.85 12.01
C ALA A 284 26.78 -5.27 13.02
N ARG A 285 26.94 -4.52 14.12
CA ARG A 285 27.86 -4.87 15.21
C ARG A 285 27.42 -6.15 15.91
N ASP A 286 26.15 -6.26 16.28
CA ASP A 286 25.62 -7.44 16.99
C ASP A 286 25.82 -8.72 16.18
N PHE A 287 25.56 -8.69 14.86
CA PHE A 287 25.84 -9.84 14.01
C PHE A 287 27.34 -10.13 13.90
N THR A 288 28.18 -9.09 13.82
CA THR A 288 29.64 -9.25 13.79
C THR A 288 30.15 -9.91 15.07
N ASP A 289 29.67 -9.48 16.23
CA ASP A 289 29.98 -10.05 17.55
C ASP A 289 29.48 -11.49 17.69
N ALA A 290 28.35 -11.81 17.05
CA ALA A 290 27.84 -13.18 16.92
C ALA A 290 28.63 -14.05 15.92
N GLY A 291 29.63 -13.49 15.22
CA GLY A 291 30.50 -14.20 14.28
C GLY A 291 30.05 -14.14 12.81
N LEU A 292 29.17 -13.19 12.46
CA LEU A 292 28.71 -12.91 11.10
C LEU A 292 29.00 -11.45 10.73
N ALA A 293 30.18 -11.20 10.18
CA ALA A 293 30.59 -9.85 9.79
C ALA A 293 29.73 -9.32 8.64
N ILE A 294 29.04 -8.19 8.88
CA ILE A 294 28.27 -7.43 7.88
C ILE A 294 28.46 -5.93 8.13
N ASP A 295 28.21 -5.13 7.10
CA ASP A 295 28.17 -3.68 7.23
C ASP A 295 26.74 -3.15 7.47
N GLU A 296 26.64 -1.85 7.74
CA GLU A 296 25.37 -1.15 7.96
C GLU A 296 24.43 -1.26 6.75
N ALA A 297 24.96 -1.15 5.53
CA ALA A 297 24.18 -1.24 4.30
C ALA A 297 23.54 -2.62 4.14
N THR A 298 24.30 -3.69 4.43
CA THR A 298 23.82 -5.07 4.42
C THR A 298 22.76 -5.29 5.50
N ALA A 299 22.97 -4.77 6.72
CA ALA A 299 21.98 -4.85 7.79
C ALA A 299 20.65 -4.20 7.39
N ALA A 300 20.71 -3.00 6.82
CA ALA A 300 19.53 -2.27 6.33
C ALA A 300 18.84 -3.02 5.17
N ALA A 301 19.61 -3.51 4.20
CA ALA A 301 19.09 -4.30 3.09
C ALA A 301 18.46 -5.62 3.55
N TRP A 302 18.99 -6.25 4.59
CA TRP A 302 18.42 -7.45 5.21
C TRP A 302 17.13 -7.15 5.97
N CYS A 303 17.05 -6.00 6.64
CA CYS A 303 15.82 -5.57 7.30
C CYS A 303 14.68 -5.33 6.29
N VAL A 304 14.97 -4.67 5.17
CA VAL A 304 13.96 -4.39 4.14
C VAL A 304 13.72 -5.59 3.23
N GLY A 305 14.76 -6.33 2.87
CA GLY A 305 14.83 -7.36 1.83
C GLY A 305 15.14 -6.83 0.43
N ARG A 306 15.48 -5.55 0.33
CA ARG A 306 16.00 -4.88 -0.88
C ARG A 306 17.14 -3.95 -0.50
N TRP A 307 18.06 -3.74 -1.42
CA TRP A 307 19.01 -2.63 -1.35
C TRP A 307 18.28 -1.29 -1.60
N PRO A 308 18.86 -0.15 -1.19
CA PRO A 308 18.24 1.16 -1.35
C PRO A 308 17.82 1.53 -2.78
N ASP A 309 18.49 0.99 -3.81
CA ASP A 309 18.16 1.17 -5.22
C ASP A 309 16.97 0.31 -5.71
N GLY A 310 16.43 -0.54 -4.84
CA GLY A 310 15.34 -1.47 -5.14
C GLY A 310 15.79 -2.87 -5.55
N THR A 311 17.09 -3.13 -5.69
CA THR A 311 17.63 -4.46 -6.02
C THR A 311 17.25 -5.47 -4.92
N PRO A 312 16.54 -6.58 -5.23
CA PRO A 312 16.15 -7.56 -4.22
C PRO A 312 17.34 -8.39 -3.73
N VAL A 313 17.48 -8.51 -2.41
CA VAL A 313 18.56 -9.27 -1.75
C VAL A 313 18.54 -10.75 -2.12
N SER A 314 17.37 -11.32 -2.40
CA SER A 314 17.24 -12.71 -2.84
C SER A 314 17.88 -12.99 -4.20
N VAL A 315 18.00 -11.97 -5.07
CA VAL A 315 18.57 -12.09 -6.43
C VAL A 315 20.02 -11.61 -6.47
N SER A 316 20.36 -10.56 -5.71
CA SER A 316 21.71 -10.00 -5.62
C SER A 316 22.13 -9.85 -4.14
N PRO A 317 22.50 -10.95 -3.46
CA PRO A 317 22.81 -10.92 -2.03
C PRO A 317 24.12 -10.19 -1.70
N GLN A 318 24.99 -9.95 -2.68
CA GLN A 318 26.28 -9.29 -2.49
C GLN A 318 26.21 -7.75 -2.53
N GLY A 319 25.13 -7.17 -3.07
CA GLY A 319 25.05 -5.72 -3.24
C GLY A 319 23.97 -5.25 -4.22
N PRO A 320 23.79 -3.92 -4.33
CA PRO A 320 22.95 -3.31 -5.36
C PRO A 320 23.48 -3.61 -6.77
N SER A 321 22.61 -3.51 -7.77
CA SER A 321 22.96 -3.79 -9.17
C SER A 321 22.12 -2.94 -10.12
N ASP A 322 22.76 -2.00 -10.82
CA ASP A 322 22.10 -1.12 -11.81
C ASP A 322 21.38 -1.91 -12.91
N ALA A 323 21.93 -3.07 -13.30
CA ALA A 323 21.31 -3.94 -14.28
C ALA A 323 20.01 -4.60 -13.78
N ILE A 324 19.83 -4.70 -12.46
CA ILE A 324 18.59 -5.17 -11.84
C ILE A 324 17.69 -3.97 -11.51
N SER A 325 18.19 -2.94 -10.82
CA SER A 325 17.39 -1.78 -10.41
C SER A 325 16.90 -0.93 -11.59
N GLY A 326 17.62 -0.91 -12.72
CA GLY A 326 17.18 -0.27 -13.95
C GLY A 326 16.12 -1.05 -14.74
N ASP A 327 15.90 -2.34 -14.43
CA ASP A 327 15.00 -3.22 -15.18
C ASP A 327 13.77 -3.58 -14.35
N SER A 328 12.59 -3.14 -14.79
CA SER A 328 11.34 -3.39 -14.07
C SER A 328 10.96 -4.87 -13.95
N TYR A 329 11.37 -5.72 -14.91
CA TYR A 329 11.14 -7.16 -14.87
C TYR A 329 12.04 -7.83 -13.85
N ARG A 330 13.29 -7.38 -13.70
CA ARG A 330 14.25 -7.96 -12.76
C ARG A 330 14.08 -7.44 -11.34
N ARG A 331 13.65 -6.19 -11.16
CA ARG A 331 13.37 -5.60 -9.83
C ARG A 331 12.34 -6.39 -9.03
N ASN A 332 11.33 -6.95 -9.69
CA ASN A 332 10.28 -7.72 -9.01
C ASN A 332 10.17 -9.18 -9.47
N GLY A 333 10.88 -9.57 -10.52
CA GLY A 333 10.90 -10.91 -11.09
C GLY A 333 11.69 -11.90 -10.27
N PHE A 334 11.17 -12.22 -9.08
CA PHE A 334 11.64 -13.32 -8.27
C PHE A 334 10.50 -13.93 -7.49
N LEU A 335 10.73 -15.15 -7.04
CA LEU A 335 9.89 -15.89 -6.12
C LEU A 335 10.76 -16.34 -4.94
N PHE A 336 10.17 -16.78 -3.84
CA PHE A 336 10.95 -17.25 -2.70
C PHE A 336 11.11 -18.76 -2.73
N ARG A 337 10.05 -19.51 -3.07
CA ARG A 337 10.09 -20.97 -3.08
C ARG A 337 10.67 -21.52 -4.37
N SER A 338 10.21 -21.01 -5.50
CA SER A 338 10.52 -21.51 -6.83
C SER A 338 11.53 -20.61 -7.52
N LYS A 339 12.35 -21.19 -8.42
CA LYS A 339 13.13 -20.37 -9.35
C LYS A 339 12.19 -19.85 -10.45
N LEU A 340 12.57 -18.75 -11.08
CA LEU A 340 11.97 -18.33 -12.33
C LEU A 340 12.93 -18.66 -13.47
N ASP A 341 12.45 -19.35 -14.48
CA ASP A 341 13.22 -19.62 -15.68
C ASP A 341 13.31 -18.38 -16.57
N ALA A 342 14.29 -18.38 -17.48
CA ALA A 342 14.43 -17.31 -18.46
C ALA A 342 13.22 -17.29 -19.41
N ALA A 343 12.81 -16.09 -19.81
CA ALA A 343 11.68 -15.88 -20.71
C ALA A 343 11.92 -14.67 -21.61
N VAL A 344 11.20 -14.61 -22.74
CA VAL A 344 11.08 -13.38 -23.54
C VAL A 344 9.72 -12.80 -23.25
N LEU A 345 9.71 -11.62 -22.65
CA LEU A 345 8.49 -10.88 -22.31
C LEU A 345 8.16 -9.94 -23.46
N THR A 346 6.87 -9.71 -23.71
CA THR A 346 6.43 -8.77 -24.75
C THR A 346 5.61 -7.68 -24.11
N ASP A 347 6.06 -6.44 -24.23
CA ASP A 347 5.30 -5.30 -23.72
C ASP A 347 4.10 -4.97 -24.63
N ARG A 348 3.29 -4.01 -24.21
CA ARG A 348 2.10 -3.57 -24.95
C ARG A 348 2.42 -2.98 -26.33
N LYS A 349 3.65 -2.50 -26.56
CA LYS A 349 4.11 -2.00 -27.86
C LYS A 349 4.60 -3.14 -28.77
N GLY A 350 4.54 -4.38 -28.30
CA GLY A 350 5.06 -5.55 -29.04
C GLY A 350 6.58 -5.68 -28.96
N ILE A 351 7.24 -4.93 -28.07
CA ILE A 351 8.70 -4.99 -27.93
C ILE A 351 9.06 -6.17 -27.04
N ALA A 352 10.00 -6.99 -27.51
CA ALA A 352 10.52 -8.13 -26.79
C ALA A 352 11.60 -7.71 -25.79
N HIS A 353 11.48 -8.19 -24.55
CA HIS A 353 12.38 -7.93 -23.44
C HIS A 353 12.91 -9.26 -22.88
N PRO A 354 14.22 -9.54 -22.95
CA PRO A 354 14.78 -10.75 -22.38
C PRO A 354 14.80 -10.67 -20.85
N PHE A 355 14.17 -11.65 -20.20
CA PHE A 355 14.25 -11.84 -18.76
C PHE A 355 15.15 -13.05 -18.46
N PRO A 356 16.28 -12.87 -17.74
CA PRO A 356 17.25 -13.95 -17.53
C PRO A 356 16.83 -15.03 -16.53
N GLY A 357 15.67 -14.89 -15.88
CA GLY A 357 15.27 -15.74 -14.76
C GLY A 357 15.79 -15.23 -13.41
N SER A 358 15.45 -15.94 -12.34
CA SER A 358 15.91 -15.65 -10.98
C SER A 358 16.07 -16.93 -10.15
N PRO A 359 17.03 -16.99 -9.21
CA PRO A 359 17.13 -18.10 -8.27
C PRO A 359 15.94 -18.13 -7.30
N HIS A 360 15.79 -19.25 -6.59
CA HIS A 360 14.91 -19.35 -5.42
C HIS A 360 15.68 -19.05 -4.13
N ASP A 361 14.96 -18.74 -3.06
CA ASP A 361 15.54 -18.51 -1.74
C ASP A 361 14.67 -19.08 -0.60
N ARG A 362 14.20 -20.32 -0.77
CA ARG A 362 13.16 -20.93 0.08
C ARG A 362 13.49 -20.87 1.57
N LEU A 363 14.75 -21.09 1.93
CA LEU A 363 15.22 -21.16 3.32
C LEU A 363 15.78 -19.83 3.86
N GLY A 364 15.67 -18.73 3.11
CA GLY A 364 16.20 -17.42 3.51
C GLY A 364 17.71 -17.39 3.63
N LYS A 365 18.41 -18.11 2.75
CA LYS A 365 19.87 -18.16 2.71
C LYS A 365 20.45 -16.87 2.15
N SER A 366 19.77 -16.23 1.22
CA SER A 366 20.13 -14.92 0.68
C SER A 366 19.40 -13.79 1.43
N CYS A 367 18.08 -13.75 1.34
CA CYS A 367 17.21 -12.77 1.97
C CYS A 367 16.62 -13.35 3.27
N PRO A 368 16.91 -12.76 4.45
CA PRO A 368 16.40 -13.28 5.71
C PRO A 368 14.88 -13.47 5.76
N LEU A 369 14.39 -14.45 6.53
CA LEU A 369 12.95 -14.69 6.65
C LEU A 369 12.23 -13.55 7.37
N PHE A 370 12.94 -12.81 8.23
CA PHE A 370 12.42 -11.63 8.92
C PHE A 370 12.33 -10.37 8.03
N SER A 371 12.89 -10.37 6.81
CA SER A 371 12.90 -9.17 5.95
C SER A 371 11.49 -8.65 5.70
N HIS A 372 11.31 -7.33 5.76
CA HIS A 372 10.01 -6.67 5.61
C HIS A 372 9.23 -7.16 4.39
N ILE A 373 9.81 -7.12 3.18
CA ILE A 373 9.12 -7.56 1.95
C ILE A 373 8.70 -9.04 1.97
N ARG A 374 9.35 -9.86 2.80
CA ARG A 374 9.10 -11.30 2.92
C ARG A 374 8.06 -11.60 4.00
N LYS A 375 8.04 -10.80 5.06
CA LYS A 375 6.98 -10.79 6.09
C LYS A 375 5.64 -10.38 5.48
N VAL A 376 5.61 -9.31 4.68
CA VAL A 376 4.36 -8.78 4.12
C VAL A 376 3.91 -9.48 2.83
N ASN A 377 4.81 -10.20 2.17
CA ASN A 377 4.50 -10.98 0.98
C ASN A 377 5.47 -12.17 0.83
N PRO A 378 5.17 -13.35 1.40
CA PRO A 378 5.97 -14.56 1.20
C PRO A 378 5.87 -15.15 -0.22
N ARG A 379 5.20 -14.48 -1.16
CA ARG A 379 5.09 -14.83 -2.59
C ARG A 379 4.47 -16.22 -2.79
N ASP A 380 5.22 -17.11 -3.44
CA ASP A 380 4.86 -18.50 -3.75
C ASP A 380 5.23 -19.47 -2.62
N LEU A 381 5.76 -18.96 -1.51
CA LEU A 381 5.95 -19.72 -0.29
C LEU A 381 4.63 -19.69 0.50
N GLY A 382 4.04 -20.87 0.71
CA GLY A 382 2.82 -21.00 1.52
C GLY A 382 3.06 -20.42 2.92
N PRO A 383 2.20 -19.54 3.43
CA PRO A 383 2.32 -19.00 4.77
C PRO A 383 1.95 -20.04 5.83
N ASP A 384 2.07 -19.67 7.09
CA ASP A 384 1.76 -20.47 8.28
C ASP A 384 0.34 -21.06 8.31
N GLN A 385 -0.61 -20.47 7.57
CA GLN A 385 -2.01 -20.91 7.52
C GLN A 385 -2.51 -21.30 6.12
N GLY A 386 -1.74 -22.08 5.36
CA GLY A 386 -2.21 -22.71 4.13
C GLY A 386 -1.19 -22.67 2.99
N GLY A 387 -1.68 -22.69 1.75
CA GLY A 387 -0.84 -22.54 0.56
C GLY A 387 -0.62 -21.07 0.16
N SER A 388 0.18 -20.85 -0.88
CA SER A 388 0.56 -19.52 -1.39
C SER A 388 -0.62 -18.63 -1.81
N GLY A 389 -1.76 -19.21 -2.16
CA GLY A 389 -3.00 -18.49 -2.45
C GLY A 389 -3.56 -17.72 -1.26
N VAL A 390 -3.23 -18.12 -0.02
CA VAL A 390 -3.55 -17.33 1.18
C VAL A 390 -2.82 -15.99 1.16
N THR A 391 -1.60 -15.94 0.63
CA THR A 391 -0.85 -14.70 0.47
C THR A 391 -1.51 -13.72 -0.47
N LEU A 392 -2.05 -14.20 -1.59
CA LEU A 392 -2.76 -13.35 -2.55
C LEU A 392 -4.01 -12.72 -1.92
N LYS A 393 -4.73 -13.49 -1.09
CA LYS A 393 -5.93 -13.02 -0.39
C LYS A 393 -5.64 -12.01 0.72
N SER A 394 -4.41 -11.95 1.21
CA SER A 394 -3.96 -10.95 2.20
C SER A 394 -3.36 -9.70 1.56
N GLN A 395 -3.17 -9.66 0.23
CA GLN A 395 -2.61 -8.50 -0.45
C GLN A 395 -3.58 -7.32 -0.44
N MET A 396 -3.05 -6.12 -0.59
CA MET A 396 -3.80 -4.86 -0.69
C MET A 396 -3.15 -3.96 -1.76
N LEU A 397 -3.90 -3.00 -2.28
CA LEU A 397 -3.37 -2.01 -3.23
C LEU A 397 -2.84 -0.79 -2.46
N ARG A 398 -1.51 -0.67 -2.34
CA ARG A 398 -0.88 0.45 -1.59
C ARG A 398 -0.79 1.71 -2.44
N ARG A 399 -1.09 2.86 -1.85
CA ARG A 399 -1.03 4.22 -2.44
C ARG A 399 -0.35 5.20 -1.49
N GLY A 400 0.68 4.74 -0.80
CA GLY A 400 1.38 5.59 0.17
C GLY A 400 2.17 6.72 -0.49
N ILE A 401 2.31 7.83 0.23
CA ILE A 401 3.15 8.96 -0.17
C ILE A 401 3.93 9.51 1.03
N PRO A 402 5.24 9.81 0.90
CA PRO A 402 6.01 10.42 1.97
C PRO A 402 5.48 11.81 2.35
N TYR A 403 5.66 12.23 3.61
CA TYR A 403 5.38 13.59 4.08
C TYR A 403 6.58 14.17 4.84
N GLY A 404 6.62 15.49 4.95
CA GLY A 404 7.66 16.20 5.70
C GLY A 404 8.93 16.52 4.91
N PRO A 405 9.89 17.23 5.55
CA PRO A 405 11.14 17.64 4.92
C PRO A 405 12.11 16.47 4.71
N ASP A 406 13.00 16.61 3.73
CA ASP A 406 14.13 15.67 3.55
C ASP A 406 15.01 15.66 4.80
N TRP A 407 15.62 14.51 5.10
CA TRP A 407 16.55 14.38 6.22
C TRP A 407 17.93 14.96 5.87
N THR A 408 18.52 15.75 6.78
CA THR A 408 19.79 16.46 6.56
C THR A 408 20.98 15.89 7.34
N GLY A 409 20.81 14.77 8.05
CA GLY A 409 21.92 13.96 8.59
C GLY A 409 22.34 14.20 10.05
N THR A 410 21.71 15.10 10.79
CA THR A 410 22.16 15.48 12.16
C THR A 410 21.28 14.90 13.27
N ALA A 411 19.99 15.23 13.26
CA ALA A 411 18.95 14.68 14.13
C ALA A 411 17.66 14.60 13.32
N ASP A 412 16.71 13.75 13.72
CA ASP A 412 15.45 13.67 12.99
C ASP A 412 14.65 14.96 13.20
N GLY A 413 14.31 15.30 14.46
CA GLY A 413 13.85 16.63 14.93
C GLY A 413 12.57 17.22 14.33
N GLU A 414 12.14 16.70 13.18
CA GLU A 414 11.07 17.19 12.32
C GLU A 414 10.05 16.06 12.11
N ASP A 415 8.79 16.43 11.91
CA ASP A 415 7.73 15.46 11.64
C ASP A 415 7.74 15.04 10.17
N ARG A 416 8.35 13.89 9.89
CA ARG A 416 8.42 13.25 8.58
C ARG A 416 8.00 11.79 8.63
N GLY A 417 7.62 11.25 7.49
CA GLY A 417 7.30 9.83 7.40
C GLY A 417 6.47 9.47 6.18
N LEU A 418 5.59 8.49 6.33
CA LEU A 418 4.76 7.95 5.27
C LEU A 418 3.28 8.12 5.60
N LEU A 419 2.53 8.72 4.67
CA LEU A 419 1.07 8.65 4.64
C LEU A 419 0.73 7.34 3.92
N PHE A 420 0.49 6.27 4.67
CA PHE A 420 0.17 4.98 4.11
C PHE A 420 -1.34 4.92 3.81
N LEU A 421 -1.66 4.62 2.54
CA LEU A 421 -3.02 4.36 2.09
C LEU A 421 -3.08 2.97 1.45
N ALA A 422 -4.12 2.19 1.75
CA ALA A 422 -4.32 0.88 1.13
C ALA A 422 -5.78 0.54 0.88
N TYR A 423 -6.05 -0.03 -0.30
CA TYR A 423 -7.39 -0.43 -0.74
C TYR A 423 -7.57 -1.95 -0.72
N GLN A 424 -8.75 -2.37 -0.23
CA GLN A 424 -9.14 -3.75 0.00
C GLN A 424 -10.66 -3.92 0.16
N THR A 425 -11.17 -5.14 0.12
CA THR A 425 -12.58 -5.46 0.47
C THR A 425 -12.76 -6.01 1.88
N SER A 426 -11.68 -6.38 2.58
CA SER A 426 -11.72 -6.78 3.98
C SER A 426 -10.48 -6.29 4.72
N ILE A 427 -10.64 -5.32 5.63
CA ILE A 427 -9.58 -4.86 6.51
C ILE A 427 -9.15 -5.99 7.44
N GLU A 428 -10.13 -6.75 7.94
CA GLU A 428 -9.90 -7.92 8.79
C GLU A 428 -8.95 -8.93 8.13
N ASN A 429 -9.28 -9.39 6.93
CA ASN A 429 -8.55 -10.47 6.26
C ASN A 429 -7.31 -10.01 5.49
N GLN A 430 -7.11 -8.70 5.31
CA GLN A 430 -5.99 -8.12 4.58
C GLN A 430 -5.11 -7.32 5.54
N PHE A 431 -5.29 -6.00 5.67
CA PHE A 431 -4.41 -5.14 6.48
C PHE A 431 -4.24 -5.63 7.93
N HIS A 432 -5.32 -5.88 8.65
CA HIS A 432 -5.26 -6.26 10.07
C HIS A 432 -4.60 -7.62 10.25
N ARG A 433 -5.05 -8.63 9.49
CA ARG A 433 -4.42 -9.96 9.44
C ARG A 433 -2.92 -9.87 9.16
N LEU A 434 -2.53 -9.08 8.17
CA LEU A 434 -1.13 -8.94 7.79
C LEU A 434 -0.28 -8.37 8.93
N MET A 435 -0.78 -7.30 9.56
CA MET A 435 -0.07 -6.63 10.65
C MET A 435 0.03 -7.52 11.89
N THR A 436 -1.04 -8.24 12.24
CA THR A 436 -1.10 -9.03 13.48
C THR A 436 -0.50 -10.42 13.32
N LEU A 437 -0.87 -11.16 12.27
CA LEU A 437 -0.40 -12.54 12.09
C LEU A 437 1.02 -12.61 11.58
N TRP A 438 1.47 -11.66 10.76
CA TRP A 438 2.79 -11.74 10.13
C TRP A 438 3.74 -10.71 10.69
N VAL A 439 3.49 -9.41 10.49
CA VAL A 439 4.44 -8.34 10.83
C VAL A 439 4.87 -8.41 12.31
N ASN A 440 3.91 -8.49 13.23
CA ASN A 440 4.17 -8.49 14.68
C ASN A 440 4.43 -9.88 15.28
N ASN A 441 4.44 -10.95 14.48
CA ASN A 441 4.61 -12.31 14.97
C ASN A 441 6.03 -12.84 14.68
N PRO A 442 6.85 -13.23 15.68
CA PRO A 442 8.21 -13.72 15.45
C PRO A 442 8.29 -15.06 14.70
N SER A 443 7.20 -15.82 14.69
CA SER A 443 7.13 -17.18 14.15
C SER A 443 6.47 -17.28 12.78
N ALA A 444 5.86 -16.20 12.29
CA ALA A 444 5.02 -16.21 11.08
C ALA A 444 5.42 -15.10 10.07
N PRO A 445 5.10 -15.25 8.77
CA PRO A 445 4.60 -16.47 8.13
C PRO A 445 5.64 -17.60 8.15
N HIS A 446 6.90 -17.24 8.37
CA HIS A 446 8.01 -18.16 8.59
C HIS A 446 8.85 -17.59 9.73
N GLY A 447 9.23 -18.41 10.70
CA GLY A 447 10.00 -17.96 11.87
C GLY A 447 11.37 -17.40 11.50
N GLN A 448 12.02 -16.75 12.47
CA GLN A 448 13.32 -16.03 12.47
C GLN A 448 13.22 -14.58 12.94
N GLY A 449 12.03 -14.16 13.38
CA GLY A 449 11.88 -12.88 14.06
C GLY A 449 10.74 -12.02 13.51
N ILE A 450 10.65 -10.87 14.13
CA ILE A 450 9.63 -9.85 13.85
C ILE A 450 10.10 -8.98 12.68
N ASP A 451 9.15 -8.39 11.97
CA ASP A 451 9.46 -7.41 10.93
C ASP A 451 10.34 -6.27 11.51
N PRO A 452 11.56 -6.07 10.99
CA PRO A 452 12.53 -5.12 11.53
C PRO A 452 12.37 -3.72 10.92
N VAL A 453 11.27 -3.42 10.23
CA VAL A 453 10.98 -2.08 9.72
C VAL A 453 9.75 -1.53 10.43
N ILE A 454 8.64 -2.27 10.42
CA ILE A 454 7.35 -1.78 10.93
C ILE A 454 6.80 -2.60 12.10
N GLY A 455 7.39 -3.76 12.43
CA GLY A 455 6.95 -4.55 13.58
C GLY A 455 7.15 -3.78 14.88
N ALA A 456 6.21 -3.86 15.81
CA ALA A 456 6.22 -3.07 17.05
C ALA A 456 5.98 -3.90 18.32
N PRO A 457 6.86 -4.87 18.64
CA PRO A 457 6.69 -5.71 19.81
C PRO A 457 7.06 -4.99 21.11
N GLN A 458 6.39 -5.36 22.19
CA GLN A 458 6.84 -5.03 23.54
C GLN A 458 8.17 -5.76 23.82
N GLY A 459 9.22 -5.01 24.15
CA GLY A 459 10.55 -5.56 24.51
C GLY A 459 11.60 -5.61 23.39
N GLY A 460 11.31 -5.07 22.20
CA GLY A 460 12.25 -5.01 21.07
C GLY A 460 12.18 -6.22 20.14
N ARG A 461 12.99 -6.23 19.07
CA ARG A 461 12.91 -7.26 18.02
C ARG A 461 14.10 -8.21 18.12
N VAL A 462 13.85 -9.48 18.38
CA VAL A 462 14.88 -10.52 18.27
C VAL A 462 14.86 -11.07 16.86
N LEU A 463 16.02 -11.07 16.21
CA LEU A 463 16.21 -11.48 14.82
C LEU A 463 17.19 -12.65 14.77
N THR A 464 16.83 -13.70 14.03
CA THR A 464 17.70 -14.86 13.79
C THR A 464 18.05 -14.93 12.31
N ARG A 465 19.33 -14.77 11.99
CA ARG A 465 19.86 -14.91 10.64
C ARG A 465 20.47 -16.29 10.45
N MET A 466 20.03 -17.02 9.42
CA MET A 466 20.62 -18.30 9.03
C MET A 466 21.17 -18.29 7.58
N PRO A 467 22.45 -17.92 7.36
CA PRO A 467 23.05 -17.86 6.04
C PRO A 467 23.40 -19.26 5.50
N ALA A 468 24.17 -19.31 4.41
CA ALA A 468 24.51 -20.53 3.67
C ALA A 468 25.29 -21.56 4.51
N ASP A 469 25.96 -21.14 5.58
CA ASP A 469 26.70 -22.00 6.52
C ASP A 469 25.80 -22.79 7.49
N ASN A 470 24.48 -22.55 7.45
CA ASN A 470 23.47 -23.18 8.31
C ASN A 470 23.61 -22.91 9.81
N ARG A 471 24.37 -21.88 10.21
CA ARG A 471 24.45 -21.44 11.60
C ARG A 471 23.38 -20.39 11.89
N ASN A 472 22.87 -20.38 13.11
CA ASN A 472 21.96 -19.34 13.57
C ASN A 472 22.76 -18.24 14.25
N TYR A 473 22.65 -17.03 13.72
CA TYR A 473 23.19 -15.81 14.29
C TYR A 473 22.03 -14.99 14.84
N ASN A 474 22.10 -14.60 16.11
CA ASN A 474 21.02 -13.85 16.75
C ASN A 474 21.47 -12.41 17.02
N ALA A 475 20.58 -11.47 16.80
CA ALA A 475 20.77 -10.08 17.16
C ALA A 475 19.47 -9.52 17.75
N THR A 476 19.60 -8.49 18.59
CA THR A 476 18.45 -7.80 19.17
C THR A 476 18.45 -6.38 18.64
N LEU A 477 17.35 -5.97 18.01
CA LEU A 477 17.18 -4.65 17.46
C LEU A 477 16.31 -3.80 18.40
N PRO A 478 16.91 -2.95 19.26
CA PRO A 478 16.18 -2.10 20.18
C PRO A 478 15.58 -0.88 19.45
N GLY A 479 14.55 -0.29 20.05
CA GLY A 479 13.99 0.98 19.62
C GLY A 479 12.83 0.89 18.63
N ARG A 480 12.28 2.06 18.30
CA ARG A 480 11.15 2.24 17.39
C ARG A 480 11.45 3.43 16.50
N TRP A 481 11.59 3.19 15.20
CA TRP A 481 11.78 4.24 14.19
C TRP A 481 10.55 4.43 13.31
N VAL A 482 9.53 3.58 13.43
CA VAL A 482 8.20 3.83 12.85
C VAL A 482 7.18 3.93 13.98
N THR A 483 6.51 5.09 14.07
CA THR A 483 5.47 5.34 15.06
C THR A 483 4.21 5.82 14.36
N ALA A 484 3.08 5.16 14.64
CA ALA A 484 1.80 5.64 14.16
C ALA A 484 1.37 6.87 14.95
N THR A 485 1.02 7.93 14.22
CA THR A 485 0.57 9.22 14.78
C THR A 485 -0.81 9.60 14.27
N GLY A 486 -1.55 8.64 13.71
CA GLY A 486 -2.90 8.81 13.23
C GLY A 486 -3.33 7.65 12.33
N ALA A 487 -4.62 7.38 12.28
CA ALA A 487 -5.19 6.37 11.42
C ALA A 487 -6.65 6.66 11.07
N GLY A 488 -7.17 5.96 10.07
CA GLY A 488 -8.59 5.98 9.77
C GLY A 488 -8.97 4.84 8.85
N TYR A 489 -10.16 4.28 9.07
CA TYR A 489 -10.75 3.28 8.19
C TYR A 489 -11.98 3.88 7.52
N PHE A 490 -11.95 3.88 6.20
CA PHE A 490 -12.93 4.56 5.37
C PHE A 490 -13.49 3.62 4.32
N PHE A 491 -14.65 3.96 3.78
CA PHE A 491 -15.24 3.34 2.61
C PHE A 491 -15.24 4.36 1.47
N ALA A 492 -14.55 4.04 0.38
CA ALA A 492 -14.59 4.79 -0.87
C ALA A 492 -15.65 4.14 -1.79
N PRO A 493 -16.89 4.67 -1.86
CA PRO A 493 -17.94 4.12 -2.71
C PRO A 493 -17.63 4.28 -4.22
N GLY A 494 -18.28 3.50 -5.08
CA GLY A 494 -18.39 3.84 -6.50
C GLY A 494 -19.05 5.23 -6.70
N ILE A 495 -18.83 5.88 -7.84
CA ILE A 495 -19.28 7.26 -8.09
C ILE A 495 -20.82 7.34 -8.13
N GLN A 496 -21.51 6.35 -8.69
CA GLN A 496 -22.97 6.26 -8.67
C GLN A 496 -23.49 5.98 -7.26
N ALA A 497 -22.83 5.08 -6.51
CA ALA A 497 -23.16 4.84 -5.12
C ALA A 497 -22.96 6.10 -4.25
N LEU A 498 -21.88 6.87 -4.49
CA LEU A 498 -21.62 8.16 -3.87
C LEU A 498 -22.74 9.17 -4.17
N LYS A 499 -23.17 9.27 -5.43
CA LYS A 499 -24.31 10.11 -5.84
C LYS A 499 -25.57 9.71 -5.07
N ALA A 500 -25.87 8.42 -4.97
CA ALA A 500 -27.02 7.91 -4.24
C ALA A 500 -26.96 8.23 -2.74
N ILE A 501 -25.81 8.00 -2.09
CA ILE A 501 -25.58 8.29 -0.66
C ILE A 501 -25.81 9.77 -0.34
N LEU A 502 -25.41 10.67 -1.24
CA LEU A 502 -25.51 12.11 -1.03
C LEU A 502 -26.88 12.71 -1.42
N THR A 503 -27.70 11.97 -2.18
CA THR A 503 -29.01 12.45 -2.68
C THR A 503 -30.20 11.99 -1.83
N GLN A 504 -30.14 10.80 -1.24
CA GLN A 504 -31.14 10.34 -0.25
C GLN A 504 -31.18 11.29 0.94
#